data_AF-A0A645CXY5-F1
#
_entry.id   AF-A0A645CXY5-F1
#
_cell.length_a   1.000
_cell.length_b   1.000
_cell.length_c   1.000
_cell.angle_alpha   90.00
_cell.angle_beta   90.00
_cell.angle_gamma   90.00
#
_symmetry.space_group_name_H-M   'P 1'
#
loop_
_entity.id
_entity.type
_entity.pdbx_description
1 polymer ?
#
loop_
_entity_poly.entity_id
_entity_poly.type
_entity_poly.pdbx_seq_one_letter_code
_entity_poly.pdbx_strand_id
1 'polypeptide(L)'
;MSAEECSKQAEIFESDVWGELSQTCLGCGTCTYVCPTCHCYDIRDYEVNDKVERYRCWDSCMFSDFTNMAGGNPRTTRLARFRQRYMHKLVYFPANNEGTYACVGCGRCLQKCPVSLNIVKVAKALGVTKNV
;
A
#
# COMPACT_ATOMS: atom_id res chain seq x y z
N MET A 1 -1.07 1.23 21.59
CA MET A 1 -1.44 -0.01 20.87
C MET A 1 -1.47 -1.14 21.86
N SER A 2 -2.64 -1.71 22.10
CA SER A 2 -2.83 -2.83 23.03
C SER A 2 -2.30 -4.14 22.42
N ALA A 3 -1.95 -5.13 23.26
CA ALA A 3 -1.55 -6.45 22.77
C ALA A 3 -2.65 -7.14 21.93
N GLU A 4 -3.91 -6.86 22.25
CA GLU A 4 -5.07 -7.37 21.52
C GLU A 4 -5.13 -6.83 20.08
N GLU A 5 -4.82 -5.56 19.86
CA GLU A 5 -4.76 -4.97 18.51
C GLU A 5 -3.63 -5.54 17.67
N CYS A 6 -2.45 -5.77 18.27
CA CYS A 6 -1.35 -6.45 17.59
C CYS A 6 -1.75 -7.85 17.13
N SER A 7 -2.47 -8.61 17.96
CA SER A 7 -2.97 -9.96 17.60
C SER A 7 -3.92 -9.91 16.41
N LYS A 8 -4.90 -9.00 16.44
CA LYS A 8 -5.85 -8.81 15.33
C LYS A 8 -5.17 -8.41 14.04
N GLN A 9 -4.15 -7.54 14.10
CA GLN A 9 -3.36 -7.17 12.92
C GLN A 9 -2.59 -8.36 12.35
N ALA A 10 -2.03 -9.21 13.21
CA ALA A 10 -1.30 -10.42 12.79
C ALA A 10 -2.23 -11.44 12.13
N GLU A 11 -3.42 -11.68 12.70
CA GLU A 11 -4.45 -12.56 12.11
C GLU A 11 -4.83 -12.11 10.69
N ILE A 12 -5.05 -10.80 10.49
CA ILE A 12 -5.34 -10.26 9.16
C ILE A 12 -4.13 -10.41 8.23
N PHE A 13 -2.91 -10.17 8.73
CA PHE A 13 -1.70 -10.21 7.92
C PHE A 13 -1.39 -11.62 7.38
N GLU A 14 -1.59 -12.64 8.21
CA GLU A 14 -1.36 -14.06 7.88
C GLU A 14 -2.55 -14.72 7.17
N SER A 15 -3.64 -13.99 6.93
CA SER A 15 -4.83 -14.54 6.26
C SER A 15 -4.53 -15.01 4.83
N ASP A 16 -4.95 -16.23 4.50
CA ASP A 16 -4.81 -16.83 3.15
C ASP A 16 -5.57 -16.06 2.06
N VAL A 17 -6.54 -15.21 2.45
CA VAL A 17 -7.35 -14.39 1.53
C VAL A 17 -6.48 -13.48 0.65
N TRP A 18 -5.29 -13.10 1.11
CA TRP A 18 -4.33 -12.32 0.32
C TRP A 18 -3.87 -13.04 -0.95
N GLY A 19 -3.81 -14.37 -0.91
CA GLY A 19 -3.51 -15.21 -2.05
C GLY A 19 -4.52 -14.95 -3.16
N GLU A 20 -5.80 -15.11 -2.87
CA GLU A 20 -6.91 -14.92 -3.81
C GLU A 20 -7.01 -13.47 -4.31
N LEU A 21 -6.95 -12.49 -3.39
CA LEU A 21 -7.11 -11.07 -3.73
C LEU A 21 -5.99 -10.53 -4.62
N SER A 22 -4.78 -11.08 -4.49
CA SER A 22 -3.61 -10.59 -5.23
C SER A 22 -3.42 -11.23 -6.61
N GLN A 23 -4.14 -12.30 -6.95
CA GLN A 23 -3.90 -13.08 -8.18
C GLN A 23 -3.98 -12.24 -9.46
N THR A 24 -4.98 -11.36 -9.54
CA THR A 24 -5.21 -10.49 -10.71
C THR A 24 -4.28 -9.27 -10.73
N CYS A 25 -3.61 -8.95 -9.62
CA CYS A 25 -2.81 -7.74 -9.52
C CYS A 25 -1.56 -7.83 -10.39
N LEU A 26 -1.40 -6.87 -11.30
CA LEU A 26 -0.21 -6.76 -12.16
C LEU A 26 1.01 -6.14 -11.44
N GLY A 27 0.82 -5.54 -10.25
CA GLY A 27 1.89 -4.81 -9.56
C GLY A 27 2.30 -3.48 -10.22
N CYS A 28 1.47 -2.93 -11.12
CA CYS A 28 1.80 -1.74 -11.92
C CYS A 28 1.90 -0.41 -11.14
N GLY A 29 1.44 -0.34 -9.89
CA GLY A 29 1.53 0.86 -9.05
C GLY A 29 0.60 2.03 -9.42
N THR A 30 -0.14 2.00 -10.55
CA THR A 30 -1.06 3.09 -10.97
C THR A 30 -1.98 3.56 -9.84
N CYS A 31 -2.45 2.60 -9.06
CA CYS A 31 -3.39 2.77 -7.97
C CYS A 31 -2.81 3.49 -6.73
N THR A 32 -1.48 3.58 -6.58
CA THR A 32 -0.84 4.46 -5.59
C THR A 32 -0.59 5.85 -6.17
N TYR A 33 -0.21 5.95 -7.44
CA TYR A 33 0.05 7.23 -8.12
C TYR A 33 -1.19 8.14 -8.22
N VAL A 34 -2.38 7.56 -8.43
CA VAL A 34 -3.62 8.35 -8.57
C VAL A 34 -4.37 8.57 -7.25
N CYS A 35 -3.90 7.95 -6.16
CA CYS A 35 -4.59 7.99 -4.87
C CYS A 35 -4.22 9.25 -4.11
N PRO A 36 -5.19 10.10 -3.72
CA PRO A 36 -4.90 11.37 -3.06
C PRO A 36 -4.35 11.22 -1.63
N THR A 37 -4.49 10.04 -1.03
CA THR A 37 -3.99 9.74 0.33
C THR A 37 -2.72 8.88 0.30
N CYS A 38 -2.14 8.62 -0.87
CA CYS A 38 -0.83 7.98 -0.99
C CYS A 38 0.27 9.04 -0.92
N HIS A 39 1.32 8.75 -0.16
CA HIS A 39 2.43 9.67 0.11
C HIS A 39 3.79 8.97 0.02
N CYS A 40 3.89 7.91 -0.79
CA CYS A 40 5.14 7.23 -1.06
C CYS A 40 5.99 8.07 -2.02
N TYR A 41 7.22 8.35 -1.63
CA TYR A 41 8.18 9.08 -2.44
C TYR A 41 9.59 8.54 -2.19
N ASP A 42 10.45 8.74 -3.18
CA ASP A 42 11.88 8.49 -3.14
C ASP A 42 12.64 9.83 -3.15
N ILE A 43 13.87 9.83 -2.69
CA ILE A 43 14.77 10.97 -2.73
C ILE A 43 15.90 10.64 -3.68
N ARG A 44 16.03 11.41 -4.76
CA ARG A 44 17.06 11.20 -5.77
C ARG A 44 17.94 12.43 -5.92
N ASP A 45 19.22 12.16 -6.04
CA ASP A 45 20.25 13.16 -6.30
C ASP A 45 20.60 13.11 -7.78
N TYR A 46 20.57 14.26 -8.45
CA TYR A 46 20.95 14.42 -9.84
C TYR A 46 22.09 15.42 -9.94
N GLU A 47 23.07 15.12 -10.79
CA GLU A 47 24.17 16.03 -11.09
C GLU A 47 23.74 17.00 -12.20
N VAL A 48 23.83 18.30 -11.92
CA VAL A 48 23.45 19.39 -12.82
C VAL A 48 24.51 20.49 -12.72
N ASN A 49 25.24 20.73 -13.81
CA ASN A 49 26.28 21.78 -13.90
C ASN A 49 27.29 21.76 -12.73
N ASP A 50 27.96 20.62 -12.52
CA ASP A 50 28.95 20.40 -11.45
C ASP A 50 28.39 20.60 -10.02
N LYS A 51 27.06 20.54 -9.84
CA LYS A 51 26.38 20.59 -8.55
C LYS A 51 25.45 19.39 -8.42
N VAL A 52 25.19 19.00 -7.17
CA VAL A 52 24.20 17.97 -6.85
C VAL A 52 22.92 18.64 -6.40
N GLU A 53 21.82 18.32 -7.08
CA GLU A 53 20.47 18.74 -6.71
C GLU A 53 19.64 17.55 -6.25
N ARG A 54 18.91 17.73 -5.14
CA ARG A 54 18.11 16.69 -4.49
C ARG A 54 16.64 16.90 -4.75
N TYR A 55 15.97 15.87 -5.27
CA TYR A 55 14.57 15.91 -5.65
C TYR A 55 13.76 14.88 -4.86
N ARG A 56 12.52 15.27 -4.52
CA ARG A 56 11.49 14.33 -4.10
C ARG A 56 10.78 13.79 -5.35
N CYS A 57 10.95 12.50 -5.62
CA CYS A 57 10.30 11.82 -6.73
C CYS A 57 9.14 10.97 -6.20
N TRP A 58 8.01 10.93 -6.92
CA TRP A 58 6.93 10.01 -6.57
C TRP A 58 7.40 8.57 -6.68
N ASP A 59 7.00 7.73 -5.72
CA ASP A 59 7.32 6.30 -5.73
C ASP A 59 6.14 5.50 -5.15
N SER A 60 6.27 4.18 -5.06
CA SER A 60 5.21 3.27 -4.64
C SER A 60 5.72 2.17 -3.73
N CYS A 61 5.05 1.98 -2.59
CA CYS A 61 5.26 0.81 -1.73
C CYS A 61 4.93 -0.54 -2.40
N MET A 62 4.38 -0.51 -3.62
CA MET A 62 4.12 -1.69 -4.44
C MET A 62 5.33 -2.11 -5.29
N PHE A 63 6.33 -1.24 -5.47
CA PHE A 63 7.53 -1.54 -6.25
C PHE A 63 8.58 -2.25 -5.40
N SER A 64 9.39 -3.10 -6.04
CA SER A 64 10.47 -3.82 -5.36
C SER A 64 11.47 -2.84 -4.74
N ASP A 65 11.81 -1.79 -5.47
CA ASP A 65 12.97 -0.97 -5.12
C ASP A 65 12.67 -0.05 -3.92
N PHE A 66 11.41 0.33 -3.72
CA PHE A 66 10.99 1.23 -2.64
C PHE A 66 11.37 0.75 -1.23
N THR A 67 11.37 -0.57 -0.99
CA THR A 67 11.76 -1.14 0.30
C THR A 67 13.07 -1.90 0.26
N ASN A 68 13.85 -1.75 -0.81
CA ASN A 68 15.14 -2.39 -0.91
C ASN A 68 16.15 -1.63 -0.05
N MET A 69 16.75 -2.32 0.92
CA MET A 69 17.73 -1.74 1.85
C MET A 69 19.02 -2.57 1.80
N ALA A 70 20.08 -2.14 2.50
CA ALA A 70 21.33 -2.89 2.57
C ALA A 70 21.14 -4.34 3.08
N GLY A 71 20.15 -4.55 3.97
CA GLY A 71 19.74 -5.88 4.44
C GLY A 71 18.81 -6.65 3.49
N GLY A 72 18.64 -6.18 2.25
CA GLY A 72 17.72 -6.72 1.27
C GLY A 72 16.31 -6.16 1.37
N ASN A 73 15.39 -6.81 0.66
CA ASN A 73 14.00 -6.40 0.57
C ASN A 73 13.10 -7.25 1.49
N PRO A 74 12.43 -6.66 2.50
CA PRO A 74 11.55 -7.41 3.40
C PRO A 74 10.27 -7.91 2.72
N ARG A 75 9.96 -7.42 1.51
CA ARG A 75 8.79 -7.80 0.73
C ARG A 75 9.22 -8.33 -0.62
N THR A 76 9.66 -9.59 -0.66
CA THR A 76 10.20 -10.23 -1.87
C THR A 76 9.12 -10.55 -2.91
N THR A 77 7.88 -10.83 -2.49
CA THR A 77 6.79 -11.26 -3.38
C THR A 77 5.83 -10.13 -3.74
N ARG A 78 5.16 -10.27 -4.89
CA ARG A 78 4.06 -9.38 -5.30
C ARG A 78 2.90 -9.41 -4.29
N LEU A 79 2.62 -10.56 -3.69
CA LEU A 79 1.60 -10.72 -2.66
C LEU A 79 1.95 -9.87 -1.43
N ALA A 80 3.19 -9.93 -0.93
CA ALA A 80 3.60 -9.15 0.23
C ALA A 80 3.48 -7.63 -0.02
N ARG A 81 3.83 -7.17 -1.23
CA ARG A 81 3.69 -5.77 -1.65
C ARG A 81 2.22 -5.36 -1.82
N PHE A 82 1.40 -6.21 -2.44
CA PHE A 82 -0.05 -6.05 -2.54
C PHE A 82 -0.70 -5.89 -1.17
N ARG A 83 -0.42 -6.83 -0.26
CA ARG A 83 -0.90 -6.82 1.13
C ARG A 83 -0.52 -5.51 1.81
N GLN A 84 0.72 -5.05 1.68
CA GLN A 84 1.18 -3.81 2.32
C GLN A 84 0.31 -2.61 1.95
N ARG A 85 -0.07 -2.46 0.68
CA ARG A 85 -0.89 -1.32 0.24
C ARG A 85 -2.23 -1.27 0.98
N TYR A 86 -2.90 -2.41 1.13
CA TYR A 86 -4.21 -2.46 1.76
C TYR A 86 -4.13 -2.50 3.28
N MET A 87 -3.16 -3.21 3.85
CA MET A 87 -2.90 -3.17 5.28
C MET A 87 -2.60 -1.75 5.75
N HIS A 88 -1.77 -1.00 5.02
CA HIS A 88 -1.52 0.40 5.35
C HIS A 88 -2.81 1.23 5.34
N LYS A 89 -3.64 1.09 4.31
CA LYS A 89 -4.86 1.90 4.18
C LYS A 89 -5.99 1.54 5.13
N LEU A 90 -6.18 0.25 5.39
CA LEU A 90 -7.38 -0.30 6.02
C LEU A 90 -7.15 -0.85 7.42
N VAL A 91 -5.89 -1.05 7.83
CA VAL A 91 -5.55 -1.70 9.12
C VAL A 91 -4.59 -0.85 9.93
N TYR A 92 -3.37 -0.60 9.42
CA TYR A 92 -2.33 0.10 10.17
C TYR A 92 -2.65 1.57 10.39
N PHE A 93 -3.10 2.27 9.34
CA PHE A 93 -3.43 3.69 9.46
C PHE A 93 -4.59 3.93 10.42
N PRO A 94 -5.76 3.27 10.32
CA PRO A 94 -6.84 3.49 11.30
C PRO A 94 -6.45 3.09 12.72
N ALA A 95 -5.68 2.01 12.92
CA ALA A 95 -5.19 1.63 14.25
C ALA A 95 -4.31 2.73 14.90
N ASN A 96 -3.62 3.53 14.08
CA ASN A 96 -2.74 4.59 14.55
C ASN A 96 -3.35 6.00 14.44
N ASN A 97 -4.58 6.14 13.93
CA ASN A 97 -5.22 7.42 13.63
C ASN A 97 -6.72 7.41 13.99
N GLU A 98 -7.03 6.97 15.22
CA GLU A 98 -8.38 7.07 15.81
C GLU A 98 -9.49 6.42 14.96
N GLY A 99 -9.16 5.31 14.29
CA GLY A 99 -10.09 4.58 13.43
C GLY A 99 -10.30 5.20 12.04
N THR A 100 -9.61 6.29 11.71
CA THR A 100 -9.71 6.94 10.40
C THR A 100 -9.02 6.11 9.33
N TYR A 101 -9.70 5.77 8.24
CA TYR A 101 -9.08 5.06 7.12
C TYR A 101 -8.25 6.00 6.24
N ALA A 102 -7.12 5.52 5.71
CA ALA A 102 -6.39 6.23 4.64
C ALA A 102 -6.98 5.96 3.24
N CYS A 103 -8.30 5.75 3.18
CA CYS A 103 -9.10 5.62 1.97
C CYS A 103 -10.35 6.49 2.13
N VAL A 104 -10.58 7.38 1.17
CA VAL A 104 -11.69 8.36 1.17
C VAL A 104 -12.77 8.02 0.14
N GLY A 105 -12.85 6.77 -0.33
CA GLY A 105 -13.86 6.34 -1.28
C GLY A 105 -13.78 6.95 -2.70
N CYS A 106 -12.73 7.70 -3.06
CA CYS A 106 -12.69 8.47 -4.31
C CYS A 106 -12.70 7.67 -5.64
N GLY A 107 -12.56 6.34 -5.61
CA GLY A 107 -12.67 5.47 -6.80
C GLY A 107 -11.57 5.56 -7.86
N ARG A 108 -10.65 6.54 -7.80
CA ARG A 108 -9.58 6.75 -8.81
C ARG A 108 -8.72 5.52 -9.07
N CYS A 109 -8.42 4.76 -8.02
CA CYS A 109 -7.61 3.55 -8.11
C CYS A 109 -8.31 2.43 -8.88
N LEU A 110 -9.64 2.34 -8.82
CA LEU A 110 -10.43 1.38 -9.59
C LEU A 110 -10.52 1.81 -11.05
N GLN A 111 -10.85 3.08 -11.32
CA GLN A 111 -11.00 3.63 -12.67
C GLN A 111 -9.74 3.49 -13.53
N LYS A 112 -8.55 3.58 -12.91
CA LYS A 112 -7.26 3.51 -13.61
C LYS A 112 -6.60 2.14 -13.53
N CYS A 113 -7.20 1.16 -12.87
CA CYS A 113 -6.64 -0.18 -12.78
C CYS A 113 -6.89 -0.95 -14.10
N PRO A 114 -5.85 -1.47 -14.78
CA PRO A 114 -6.02 -2.23 -16.03
C PRO A 114 -6.88 -3.49 -15.87
N VAL A 115 -6.93 -4.05 -14.65
CA VAL A 115 -7.69 -5.26 -14.31
C VAL A 115 -8.90 -4.95 -13.41
N SER A 116 -9.28 -3.68 -13.27
CA SER A 116 -10.44 -3.24 -12.48
C SER A 116 -10.46 -3.75 -11.03
N LEU A 117 -9.29 -3.77 -10.38
CA LEU A 117 -9.17 -4.25 -9.01
C LEU A 117 -9.93 -3.33 -8.04
N ASN A 118 -10.84 -3.92 -7.28
CA ASN A 118 -11.77 -3.20 -6.43
C ASN A 118 -11.38 -3.25 -4.96
N ILE A 119 -11.02 -2.10 -4.39
CA ILE A 119 -10.66 -1.95 -2.96
C ILE A 119 -11.82 -2.27 -2.02
N VAL A 120 -13.08 -2.10 -2.43
CA VAL A 120 -14.27 -2.46 -1.64
C VAL A 120 -14.34 -3.98 -1.45
N LYS A 121 -13.95 -4.78 -2.46
CA LYS A 121 -13.86 -6.23 -2.33
C LYS A 121 -12.79 -6.62 -1.30
N VAL A 122 -11.66 -5.92 -1.30
CA VAL A 122 -10.61 -6.12 -0.30
C VAL A 122 -11.14 -5.76 1.10
N ALA A 123 -11.71 -4.57 1.28
CA ALA A 123 -12.27 -4.15 2.56
C ALA A 123 -13.30 -5.15 3.12
N LYS A 124 -14.23 -5.62 2.28
CA LYS A 124 -15.21 -6.63 2.65
C LYS A 124 -14.56 -7.97 3.06
N ALA A 125 -13.54 -8.41 2.33
CA ALA A 125 -12.80 -9.63 2.65
C ALA A 125 -12.04 -9.55 3.99
N LEU A 126 -11.62 -8.34 4.39
CA LEU A 126 -10.98 -8.09 5.69
C LEU A 126 -11.98 -7.83 6.83
N GLY A 127 -13.29 -7.91 6.58
CA GLY A 127 -14.33 -7.61 7.57
C GLY A 127 -14.49 -6.12 7.89
N VAL A 128 -13.88 -5.22 7.12
CA VAL A 128 -13.99 -3.77 7.27
C VAL A 128 -15.36 -3.34 6.73
N THR A 129 -16.35 -3.23 7.63
CA THR A 129 -17.78 -3.08 7.26
C THR A 129 -18.42 -1.76 7.69
N LYS A 130 -17.67 -0.80 8.23
CA LYS A 130 -18.17 0.55 8.51
C LYS A 130 -17.36 1.62 7.77
N ASN A 131 -18.01 2.27 6.80
CA ASN A 131 -17.60 3.50 6.10
C ASN A 131 -16.20 3.48 5.42
N VAL A 132 -16.10 2.81 4.27
CA VAL A 132 -15.04 3.07 3.26
C VAL A 132 -15.65 3.72 2.03
#